data_AF-A0A1C6GFN9-F1
#
_entry.id   AF-A0A1C6GFN9-F1
#
_cell.length_a   1.000
_cell.length_b   1.000
_cell.length_c   1.000
_cell.angle_alpha   90.00
_cell.angle_beta   90.00
_cell.angle_gamma   90.00
#
_symmetry.space_group_name_H-M   'P 1'
#
loop_
_entity.id
_entity.type
_entity.pdbx_description
1 polymer ?
#
loop_
_entity_poly.entity_id
_entity_poly.type
_entity_poly.pdbx_seq_one_letter_code
_entity_poly.pdbx_strand_id
1 'polypeptide(L)'
;MVIHSNTQKHIEVVPGVVNVSRYAVNQVGGTALGGAMDNGLNPTTTLGCGTWGNNIISENLWYTHVMNVSRISYRVPDIYIPTDKKIWAG
;
A
#
# COMPACT_ATOMS: atom_id res chain seq x y z
N MET A 1 8.10 1.57 11.50
CA MET A 1 8.33 0.58 12.59
C MET A 1 9.33 -0.47 12.13
N VAL A 2 10.07 -1.12 13.02
CA VAL A 2 10.92 -2.27 12.69
C VAL A 2 10.69 -3.41 13.65
N ILE A 3 10.86 -4.65 13.18
CA ILE A 3 10.95 -5.83 14.02
C ILE A 3 12.33 -6.46 13.84
N HIS A 4 12.96 -6.83 14.95
CA HIS A 4 14.16 -7.65 14.95
C HIS A 4 13.77 -9.08 15.38
N SER A 5 13.62 -9.96 14.40
CA SER A 5 13.29 -11.37 14.64
C SER A 5 13.73 -12.23 13.47
N ASN A 6 14.16 -13.46 13.76
CA ASN A 6 14.45 -14.48 12.74
C ASN A 6 13.37 -15.57 12.70
N THR A 7 12.28 -15.40 13.46
CA THR A 7 11.17 -16.36 13.51
C THR A 7 10.05 -15.86 12.61
N GLN A 8 9.74 -16.61 11.54
CA GLN A 8 8.70 -16.25 10.57
C GLN A 8 7.34 -15.98 11.23
N LYS A 9 6.93 -16.80 12.19
CA LYS A 9 5.69 -16.60 12.96
C LYS A 9 5.64 -15.25 13.69
N HIS A 10 6.76 -14.76 14.21
CA HIS A 10 6.80 -13.44 14.86
C HIS A 10 6.69 -12.31 13.84
N ILE A 11 7.28 -12.48 12.66
CA ILE A 11 7.24 -11.49 11.58
C ILE A 11 5.81 -11.38 11.05
N GLU A 12 5.18 -12.51 10.73
CA GLU A 12 3.88 -12.57 10.06
C GLU A 12 2.69 -12.19 10.96
N VAL A 13 2.82 -12.29 12.29
CA VAL A 13 1.74 -11.89 13.21
C VAL A 13 1.60 -10.37 13.34
N VAL A 14 2.66 -9.59 13.06
CA VAL A 14 2.70 -8.13 13.29
C VAL A 14 1.51 -7.39 12.64
N PRO A 15 1.19 -7.58 11.34
CA PRO A 15 0.09 -6.86 10.70
C PRO A 15 -1.28 -7.17 11.31
N GLY A 16 -1.43 -8.32 11.98
CA GLY A 16 -2.67 -8.71 12.66
C GLY A 16 -2.84 -8.12 14.05
N VAL A 17 -1.79 -7.56 14.65
CA VAL A 17 -1.81 -7.05 16.04
C VAL A 17 -1.38 -5.58 16.16
N VAL A 18 -0.77 -5.01 15.12
CA VAL A 18 -0.41 -3.59 15.06
C VAL A 18 -0.87 -2.97 13.76
N ASN A 19 -1.54 -1.81 13.85
CA ASN A 19 -1.90 -1.00 12.70
C ASN A 19 -0.66 -0.30 12.13
N VAL A 20 -0.02 -0.90 11.12
CA VAL A 20 1.12 -0.30 10.41
C VAL A 20 0.97 -0.45 8.90
N SER A 21 1.31 0.61 8.16
CA SER A 21 1.35 0.56 6.70
C SER A 21 2.59 -0.18 6.16
N ARG A 22 3.69 -0.16 6.92
CA ARG A 22 4.94 -0.87 6.63
C ARG A 22 5.77 -1.06 7.90
N TYR A 23 6.55 -2.13 7.93
CA TYR A 23 7.64 -2.31 8.89
C TYR A 23 8.78 -3.06 8.21
N ALA A 24 10.01 -2.82 8.66
CA ALA A 24 11.18 -3.52 8.14
C ALA A 24 11.57 -4.66 9.09
N VAL A 25 12.13 -5.74 8.53
CA VAL A 25 12.58 -6.91 9.29
C VAL A 25 14.10 -6.90 9.33
N ASN A 26 14.68 -6.90 10.54
CA ASN A 26 16.13 -6.92 10.74
C ASN A 26 16.90 -5.80 10.01
N GLN A 27 16.28 -4.62 9.88
CA GLN A 27 16.87 -3.45 9.23
C GLN A 27 16.78 -2.21 10.15
N VAL A 28 17.61 -1.21 9.87
CA VAL A 28 17.61 0.08 10.59
C VAL A 28 16.35 0.89 10.27
N GLY A 29 15.66 1.44 11.28
CA GLY A 29 14.37 2.10 11.10
C GLY A 29 14.35 3.24 10.09
N GLY A 30 15.08 4.33 10.34
CA GLY A 30 14.99 5.54 9.51
C GLY A 30 15.27 5.28 8.03
N THR A 31 16.50 4.87 7.72
CA THR A 31 16.95 4.66 6.33
C THR A 31 16.19 3.54 5.63
N ALA A 32 15.94 2.40 6.29
CA ALA A 32 15.26 1.30 5.63
C ALA A 32 13.80 1.65 5.29
N LEU A 33 13.04 2.23 6.22
CA LEU A 33 11.65 2.58 5.95
C LEU A 33 11.52 3.67 4.89
N GLY A 34 12.55 4.50 4.73
CA GLY A 34 12.66 5.49 3.66
C GLY A 34 13.05 4.92 2.30
N GLY A 35 13.21 3.61 2.13
CA GLY A 35 13.62 2.99 0.85
C GLY A 35 15.13 2.91 0.68
N ALA A 36 15.78 2.16 1.57
CA ALA A 36 17.17 1.76 1.40
C ALA A 36 17.36 0.93 0.12
N MET A 37 18.58 0.93 -0.43
CA MET A 37 18.87 0.28 -1.72
C MET A 37 18.71 -1.26 -1.70
N ASP A 38 18.53 -1.85 -0.53
CA ASP A 38 18.50 -3.30 -0.28
C ASP A 38 17.12 -3.84 0.11
N ASN A 39 16.05 -3.05 0.05
CA ASN A 39 14.74 -3.48 0.56
C ASN A 39 13.53 -3.24 -0.36
N GLY A 40 13.75 -2.67 -1.54
CA GLY A 40 12.73 -2.57 -2.59
C GLY A 40 11.59 -1.58 -2.31
N LEU A 41 11.65 -0.80 -1.22
CA LEU A 41 10.71 0.31 -1.02
C LEU A 41 11.13 1.52 -1.88
N ASN A 42 10.14 2.25 -2.39
CA ASN A 42 10.40 3.49 -3.13
C ASN A 42 11.14 4.50 -2.23
N PRO A 43 12.27 5.10 -2.66
CA PRO A 43 13.04 6.01 -1.83
C PRO A 43 12.29 7.32 -1.58
N THR A 44 12.09 7.69 -0.31
CA THR A 44 11.40 8.91 0.10
C THR A 44 11.64 9.23 1.58
N THR A 45 11.45 10.49 1.96
CA THR A 45 11.36 10.93 3.37
C THR A 45 9.91 11.15 3.83
N THR A 46 8.92 10.99 2.93
CA THR A 46 7.49 11.16 3.23
C THR A 46 6.77 9.82 3.21
N LEU A 47 6.34 9.38 4.40
CA LEU A 47 5.83 8.03 4.64
C LEU A 47 4.33 8.09 4.96
N GLY A 48 3.48 7.56 4.07
CA GLY A 48 2.03 7.44 4.31
C GLY A 48 1.67 6.38 5.35
N CYS A 49 0.90 6.75 6.38
CA CYS A 49 0.46 5.85 7.45
C CYS A 49 -0.88 5.15 7.15
N GLY A 50 -1.43 5.34 5.95
CA GLY A 50 -2.77 4.86 5.58
C GLY A 50 -3.88 5.52 6.38
N THR A 51 -5.09 4.97 6.28
CA THR A 51 -6.30 5.51 6.92
C THR A 51 -6.22 5.49 8.45
N TRP A 52 -5.50 4.53 9.04
CA TRP A 52 -5.22 4.51 10.48
C TRP A 52 -4.46 5.75 10.97
N GLY A 53 -3.64 6.36 10.13
CA GLY A 53 -2.90 7.59 10.42
C GLY A 53 -3.45 8.84 9.75
N ASN A 54 -4.72 8.81 9.30
CA ASN A 54 -5.37 9.91 8.59
C ASN A 54 -4.61 10.36 7.33
N ASN A 55 -4.07 9.41 6.55
CA ASN A 55 -3.42 9.65 5.26
C ASN A 55 -4.16 8.93 4.13
N ILE A 56 -4.17 9.53 2.93
CA ILE A 56 -4.80 8.94 1.75
C ILE A 56 -4.00 7.80 1.12
N ILE A 57 -2.72 7.66 1.48
CA ILE A 57 -1.84 6.58 1.01
C ILE A 57 -1.21 5.84 2.19
N SER A 58 -0.97 4.53 1.99
CA SER A 58 -0.18 3.69 2.88
C SER A 58 1.24 3.44 2.34
N GLU A 59 1.61 4.07 1.24
CA GLU A 59 2.87 3.84 0.52
C GLU A 59 3.99 4.79 0.96
N ASN A 60 5.19 4.53 0.46
CA ASN A 60 6.22 5.54 0.35
C ASN A 60 5.81 6.52 -0.77
N LEU A 61 5.72 7.82 -0.45
CA LEU A 61 5.36 8.82 -1.45
C LEU A 61 6.31 8.72 -2.66
N TRP A 62 5.72 8.64 -3.84
CA TRP A 62 6.38 8.37 -5.10
C TRP A 62 5.84 9.25 -6.22
N TYR A 63 6.58 9.40 -7.32
CA TYR A 63 6.22 10.33 -8.39
C TYR A 63 4.82 10.07 -8.97
N THR A 64 4.35 8.83 -8.96
CA THR A 64 3.00 8.45 -9.40
C THR A 64 1.88 9.10 -8.59
N HIS A 65 2.13 9.48 -7.33
CA HIS A 65 1.15 10.14 -6.48
C HIS A 65 0.98 11.63 -6.78
N VAL A 66 1.96 12.24 -7.47
CA VAL A 66 1.96 13.67 -7.82
C VAL A 66 1.74 13.89 -9.32
N MET A 67 1.41 12.84 -10.06
CA MET A 67 1.11 12.90 -11.49
C MET A 67 -0.35 12.55 -11.75
N ASN A 68 -1.04 13.47 -12.42
CA ASN A 68 -2.39 13.22 -12.89
C ASN A 68 -2.35 12.35 -14.15
N VAL A 69 -3.28 11.39 -14.24
CA VAL A 69 -3.46 10.53 -15.41
C VAL A 69 -4.84 10.78 -16.01
N SER A 70 -4.88 11.46 -17.16
CA SER A 70 -6.10 11.62 -17.96
C SER A 70 -6.45 10.29 -18.65
N ARG A 71 -7.70 9.87 -18.55
CA ARG A 71 -8.21 8.66 -19.21
C ARG A 71 -9.34 9.04 -20.16
N ILE A 72 -9.24 8.55 -21.40
CA ILE A 72 -10.29 8.69 -22.41
C ILE A 72 -11.11 7.40 -22.39
N SER A 73 -12.41 7.51 -22.14
CA SER A 73 -13.33 6.37 -22.06
C SER A 73 -14.31 6.43 -23.23
N TYR A 74 -14.16 5.52 -24.19
CA TYR A 74 -15.10 5.35 -25.28
C TYR A 74 -16.21 4.39 -24.87
N ARG A 75 -17.43 4.64 -25.36
CA ARG A 75 -18.54 3.70 -25.19
C ARG A 75 -18.21 2.39 -25.90
N VAL A 76 -18.21 1.28 -25.16
CA VAL A 76 -18.11 -0.05 -25.75
C VAL A 76 -19.47 -0.40 -26.38
N PRO A 77 -19.55 -0.59 -27.72
CA PRO A 77 -20.80 -0.98 -28.37
C PRO A 77 -21.20 -2.38 -27.92
N ASP A 78 -22.51 -2.60 -27.81
CA ASP A 78 -23.12 -3.90 -27.49
C ASP A 78 -22.66 -4.57 -26.18
N ILE A 79 -22.12 -3.79 -25.24
CA ILE A 79 -21.74 -4.32 -23.93
C ILE A 79 -22.98 -4.74 -23.13
N TYR A 80 -22.96 -5.96 -22.61
CA TYR A 80 -23.99 -6.44 -21.69
C TYR A 80 -23.90 -5.68 -20.36
N ILE A 81 -24.96 -4.97 -20.00
CA ILE A 81 -25.09 -4.31 -18.69
C ILE A 81 -25.91 -5.23 -17.79
N PRO A 82 -25.34 -5.74 -16.68
CA PRO A 82 -26.10 -6.55 -15.72
C PRO A 82 -27.25 -5.75 -15.11
N THR A 83 -28.37 -6.42 -14.86
CA THR A 83 -29.49 -5.84 -14.10
C THR A 83 -29.15 -5.73 -12.62
N ASP A 84 -29.70 -4.76 -11.90
CA ASP A 84 -29.50 -4.58 -10.45
C ASP A 84 -29.67 -5.86 -9.64
N LYS A 85 -30.72 -6.64 -9.92
CA LYS A 85 -30.94 -7.94 -9.26
C LYS A 85 -29.77 -8.92 -9.40
N LYS A 86 -29.05 -8.89 -10.53
CA LYS A 86 -27.86 -9.72 -10.77
C LYS A 86 -26.62 -9.15 -10.08
N ILE A 87 -26.53 -7.83 -9.95
CA ILE A 87 -25.41 -7.14 -9.27
C ILE A 87 -25.46 -7.40 -7.76
N TRP A 88 -26.65 -7.35 -7.16
CA TRP A 88 -26.84 -7.43 -5.71
C TRP A 88 -27.31 -8.81 -5.20
N ALA A 89 -27.16 -9.88 -6.00
CA ALA A 89 -27.58 -11.23 -5.62
C ALA A 89 -26.58 -11.98 -4.69
N GLY A 90 -25.50 -11.33 -4.26
CA GLY A 90 -24.46 -11.89 -3.39
C GLY A 90 -24.57 -11.39 -1.97
#